data_AF-A0A7S2YFN9-F1
#
_entry.id   AF-A0A7S2YFN9-F1
#
_cell.length_a   1.000
_cell.length_b   1.000
_cell.length_c   1.000
_cell.angle_alpha   90.00
_cell.angle_beta   90.00
_cell.angle_gamma   90.00
#
_symmetry.space_group_name_H-M   'P 1'
#
loop_
_entity.id
_entity.type
_entity.pdbx_description
1 polymer ?
#
loop_
_entity_poly.entity_id
_entity_poly.type
_entity_poly.pdbx_seq_one_letter_code
_entity_poly.pdbx_strand_id
1 'polypeptide(L)'
;MVQRISSCIMILLNVASMGAGWSFKSTPFRSLQKRRADVFCLRMLSQQLQDETSSDEQTTRRLKKIRCRARIAYDGSCFSGFQIQTRPSSKTQKKKQPRTVQGELERVLTQRFSGQRVRVLAAGRTDAGVHARGQAIHFDLPIASEIDMDQSEDVSLAVESFQMELPKIQRAVERMLPHDLAFWNLQIAPGPKIKILDGQKQQKAWSAMYDSTLKWYSYRLHTGPAMYPLQRHNRWHPNRVQHWFDAQEFERFVKKFQGTHDFRAFAGNMNRLEQQRREYLIEKNKESKDLSNNDVTGLDDEDLDVSELEDGNGNLVNTMRTVRLARLVKEPTEGEHCYRIDFFLEGALYKQVRNMVGAIVEVCRDGGRLTEEDFDNLLENPTRMRADNLSKPAPPQGLTLEQVYFEIGEEKHWALVETKTVGDPVASTVDSF
;
A
#
# COMPACT_ATOMS: atom_id res chain seq x y z
N MET A 1 45.01 -8.55 -23.01
CA MET A 1 45.22 -8.72 -24.46
C MET A 1 44.06 -9.57 -25.00
N VAL A 2 42.81 -9.09 -24.87
CA VAL A 2 42.07 -8.31 -25.86
C VAL A 2 42.06 -8.98 -27.24
N GLN A 3 41.03 -9.78 -27.51
CA GLN A 3 40.45 -9.98 -28.84
C GLN A 3 39.15 -10.78 -28.72
N ARG A 4 38.03 -10.13 -29.07
CA ARG A 4 36.74 -10.66 -29.59
C ARG A 4 35.51 -9.97 -28.98
N ILE A 5 35.38 -8.68 -29.28
CA ILE A 5 34.09 -8.04 -29.51
C ILE A 5 34.29 -7.18 -30.76
N SER A 6 33.52 -7.45 -31.83
CA SER A 6 33.00 -6.48 -32.80
C SER A 6 32.70 -7.20 -34.12
N SER A 7 31.48 -7.70 -34.26
CA SER A 7 30.86 -8.08 -35.53
C SER A 7 29.36 -8.00 -35.30
N CYS A 8 28.76 -6.85 -35.67
CA CYS A 8 27.35 -6.71 -36.11
C CYS A 8 26.85 -5.25 -36.17
N ILE A 9 27.70 -4.22 -36.11
CA ILE A 9 27.32 -2.84 -36.48
C ILE A 9 28.07 -2.47 -37.76
N MET A 10 27.54 -2.87 -38.92
CA MET A 10 27.91 -2.34 -40.24
C MET A 10 26.93 -2.88 -41.30
N ILE A 11 25.65 -2.51 -41.22
CA ILE A 11 24.76 -2.53 -42.39
C ILE A 11 23.89 -1.27 -42.33
N LEU A 12 23.85 -0.53 -43.46
CA LEU A 12 23.05 0.65 -43.79
C LEU A 12 23.76 2.02 -43.75
N LEU A 13 24.80 2.17 -44.58
CA LEU A 13 25.10 3.43 -45.28
C LEU A 13 25.58 3.11 -46.71
N ASN A 14 24.68 3.28 -47.68
CA ASN A 14 24.93 3.72 -49.07
C ASN A 14 23.87 3.14 -50.02
N VAL A 15 22.82 3.92 -50.33
CA VAL A 15 22.43 4.22 -51.71
C VAL A 15 21.77 5.60 -51.69
N ALA A 16 22.41 6.58 -52.31
CA ALA A 16 21.79 7.81 -52.78
C ALA A 16 22.04 7.90 -54.29
N SER A 17 20.98 7.95 -55.10
CA SER A 17 20.94 8.63 -56.40
C SER A 17 19.53 8.62 -56.99
N MET A 18 19.09 9.80 -57.45
CA MET A 18 17.88 10.13 -58.26
C MET A 18 16.55 10.12 -57.48
N GLY A 19 15.74 11.18 -57.38
CA GLY A 19 15.72 12.54 -57.92
C GLY A 19 14.34 13.15 -57.62
N ALA A 20 14.24 14.47 -57.71
CA ALA A 20 13.01 15.30 -57.72
C ALA A 20 12.27 15.56 -56.39
N GLY A 21 12.59 16.73 -55.80
CA GLY A 21 11.65 17.76 -55.35
C GLY A 21 10.50 17.39 -54.42
N TRP A 22 10.56 17.89 -53.18
CA TRP A 22 9.49 18.66 -52.53
C TRP A 22 10.05 19.44 -51.32
N SER A 23 9.61 20.68 -51.22
CA SER A 23 9.93 21.64 -50.15
C SER A 23 9.16 21.28 -48.87
N PHE A 24 9.85 21.18 -47.73
CA PHE A 24 9.24 21.52 -46.45
C PHE A 24 10.26 22.06 -45.45
N LYS A 25 9.83 23.11 -44.75
CA LYS A 25 10.61 23.98 -43.88
C LYS A 25 11.12 23.27 -42.63
N SER A 26 12.27 23.76 -42.18
CA SER A 26 12.96 23.49 -40.91
C SER A 26 12.08 23.22 -39.69
N THR A 27 12.42 22.16 -38.94
CA THR A 27 12.43 22.16 -37.46
C THR A 27 13.23 20.97 -36.93
N PRO A 28 14.40 21.17 -36.31
CA PRO A 28 15.04 20.16 -35.47
C PRO A 28 14.99 20.65 -34.02
N PHE A 29 13.93 20.31 -33.26
CA PHE A 29 13.90 20.59 -31.82
C PHE A 29 12.97 19.65 -31.06
N ARG A 30 13.20 18.33 -31.16
CA ARG A 30 12.52 17.33 -30.29
C ARG A 30 13.41 16.19 -29.79
N SER A 31 14.71 16.17 -30.11
CA SER A 31 15.61 15.05 -29.78
C SER A 31 16.54 15.27 -28.58
N LEU A 32 16.65 16.48 -28.03
CA LEU A 32 17.50 16.74 -26.84
C LEU A 32 16.77 16.55 -25.50
N GLN A 33 15.47 16.82 -25.41
CA GLN A 33 14.71 16.63 -24.17
C GLN A 33 14.53 15.15 -23.82
N LYS A 34 14.30 14.28 -24.83
CA LYS A 34 14.17 12.83 -24.62
C LYS A 34 15.48 12.19 -24.14
N ARG A 35 16.60 12.49 -24.81
CA ARG A 35 17.93 12.02 -24.39
C ARG A 35 18.35 12.56 -23.01
N ARG A 36 17.96 13.79 -22.64
CA ARG A 36 18.21 14.33 -21.29
C ARG A 36 17.35 13.65 -20.22
N ALA A 37 16.09 13.34 -20.52
CA ALA A 37 15.22 12.60 -19.60
C ALA A 37 15.70 11.16 -19.40
N ASP A 38 16.17 10.50 -20.48
CA ASP A 38 16.74 9.15 -20.41
C ASP A 38 18.05 9.14 -19.61
N VAL A 39 18.99 10.04 -19.89
CA VAL A 39 20.25 10.17 -19.12
C VAL A 39 19.99 10.57 -17.66
N PHE A 40 18.99 11.41 -17.38
CA PHE A 40 18.60 11.78 -16.03
C PHE A 40 17.97 10.61 -15.27
N CYS A 41 17.08 9.86 -15.91
CA CYS A 41 16.45 8.67 -15.35
C CYS A 41 17.50 7.59 -15.07
N LEU A 42 18.42 7.35 -16.02
CA LEU A 42 19.53 6.39 -15.87
C LEU A 42 20.52 6.81 -14.78
N ARG A 43 20.81 8.11 -14.63
CA ARG A 43 21.63 8.64 -13.52
C ARG A 43 20.93 8.56 -12.16
N MET A 44 19.59 8.57 -12.13
CA MET A 44 18.80 8.36 -10.91
C MET A 44 18.66 6.86 -10.57
N LEU A 45 18.62 5.99 -11.58
CA LEU A 45 18.63 4.54 -11.41
C LEU A 45 20.01 4.01 -11.00
N SER A 46 21.10 4.62 -11.48
CA SER A 46 22.45 4.30 -11.00
C SER A 46 22.61 4.59 -9.50
N GLN A 47 21.91 5.59 -8.98
CA GLN A 47 21.88 5.94 -7.56
C GLN A 47 21.01 4.98 -6.70
N GLN A 48 20.20 4.09 -7.30
CA GLN A 48 19.44 3.07 -6.55
C GLN A 48 20.29 1.87 -6.13
N LEU A 49 21.46 1.68 -6.75
CA LEU A 49 22.34 0.54 -6.50
C LEU A 49 23.10 0.81 -5.19
N GLN A 50 22.49 0.46 -4.06
CA GLN A 50 23.09 0.60 -2.73
C GLN A 50 24.10 -0.53 -2.45
N ASP A 51 25.24 -0.16 -1.86
CA ASP A 51 26.17 -1.08 -1.21
C ASP A 51 25.72 -1.36 0.23
N GLU A 52 25.46 -2.63 0.56
CA GLU A 52 25.36 -3.07 1.95
C GLU A 52 26.76 -3.49 2.42
N THR A 53 27.37 -2.69 3.31
CA THR A 53 28.62 -3.01 3.99
C THR A 53 28.36 -4.01 5.14
N SER A 54 28.74 -5.26 4.94
CA SER A 54 29.08 -6.18 6.04
C SER A 54 30.60 -6.40 6.03
N SER A 55 31.22 -6.34 7.21
CA SER A 55 32.62 -6.67 7.44
C SER A 55 32.80 -8.18 7.30
N ASP A 56 33.18 -8.66 6.12
CA ASP A 56 33.88 -9.94 5.97
C ASP A 56 34.63 -9.91 4.64
N GLU A 57 35.95 -9.81 4.77
CA GLU A 57 36.91 -9.65 3.68
C GLU A 57 37.38 -11.03 3.20
N GLN A 58 36.53 -11.74 2.46
CA GLN A 58 36.94 -12.91 1.66
C GLN A 58 35.95 -13.15 0.50
N THR A 59 36.22 -12.50 -0.63
CA THR A 59 35.86 -12.89 -2.00
C THR A 59 34.42 -13.36 -2.25
N THR A 60 33.42 -12.52 -1.97
CA THR A 60 32.12 -12.60 -2.65
C THR A 60 31.95 -11.38 -3.55
N ARG A 61 31.89 -11.57 -4.88
CA ARG A 61 31.37 -10.54 -5.79
C ARG A 61 29.96 -10.15 -5.28
N ARG A 62 29.82 -8.99 -4.62
CA ARG A 62 28.52 -8.52 -4.12
C ARG A 62 27.61 -8.26 -5.31
N LEU A 63 26.43 -8.87 -5.31
CA LEU A 63 25.40 -8.59 -6.30
C LEU A 63 24.80 -7.22 -6.00
N LYS A 64 24.82 -6.34 -7.00
CA LYS A 64 24.15 -5.04 -6.91
C LYS A 64 22.65 -5.25 -7.07
N LYS A 65 21.83 -4.48 -6.36
CA LYS A 65 20.37 -4.67 -6.33
C LYS A 65 19.64 -3.55 -7.05
N ILE A 66 18.63 -3.89 -7.84
CA ILE A 66 17.68 -2.94 -8.43
C ILE A 66 16.35 -3.05 -7.73
N ARG A 67 15.77 -1.89 -7.41
CA ARG A 67 14.44 -1.85 -6.82
C ARG A 67 13.39 -2.02 -7.91
N CYS A 68 12.54 -3.01 -7.73
CA CYS A 68 11.38 -3.23 -8.56
C CYS A 68 10.10 -2.91 -7.79
N ARG A 69 9.06 -2.58 -8.54
CA ARG A 69 7.69 -2.43 -8.06
C ARG A 69 6.76 -3.29 -8.89
N ALA A 70 5.67 -3.75 -8.29
CA ALA A 70 4.64 -4.50 -8.99
C ALA A 70 3.27 -4.25 -8.38
N ARG A 71 2.22 -4.58 -9.14
CA ARG A 71 0.85 -4.71 -8.64
C ARG A 71 0.57 -6.17 -8.32
N ILE A 72 -0.19 -6.39 -7.25
CA ILE A 72 -0.76 -7.68 -6.94
C ILE A 72 -2.26 -7.55 -6.65
N ALA A 73 -2.97 -8.64 -6.89
CA ALA A 73 -4.32 -8.85 -6.37
C ALA A 73 -4.42 -10.23 -5.76
N TYR A 74 -5.31 -10.37 -4.78
CA TYR A 74 -5.52 -11.64 -4.12
C TYR A 74 -6.94 -11.73 -3.55
N ASP A 75 -7.46 -12.96 -3.58
CA ASP A 75 -8.56 -13.35 -2.73
C ASP A 75 -8.01 -13.63 -1.32
N GLY A 76 -8.31 -12.74 -0.38
CA GLY A 76 -7.85 -12.85 1.01
C GLY A 76 -8.49 -13.98 1.82
N SER A 77 -9.51 -14.67 1.30
CA SER A 77 -10.31 -15.66 2.04
C SER A 77 -9.48 -16.77 2.67
N CYS A 78 -8.40 -17.20 1.99
CA CYS A 78 -7.51 -18.28 2.43
C CYS A 78 -6.14 -17.79 2.94
N PHE A 79 -6.00 -16.49 3.22
CA PHE A 79 -4.79 -15.89 3.77
C PHE A 79 -5.01 -15.37 5.19
N SER A 80 -4.00 -15.55 6.04
CA SER A 80 -3.92 -14.98 7.40
C SER A 80 -3.48 -13.51 7.38
N GLY A 81 -3.79 -12.80 6.30
CA GLY A 81 -3.42 -11.42 6.03
C GLY A 81 -2.20 -11.29 5.13
N PHE A 82 -1.78 -10.05 4.89
CA PHE A 82 -0.65 -9.77 4.02
C PHE A 82 0.68 -10.23 4.62
N GLN A 83 0.98 -9.80 5.85
CA GLN A 83 2.31 -9.89 6.43
C GLN A 83 2.61 -11.30 6.97
N ILE A 84 3.83 -11.79 6.76
CA ILE A 84 4.35 -13.01 7.39
C ILE A 84 4.24 -12.92 8.92
N GLN A 85 3.76 -14.00 9.55
CA GLN A 85 3.62 -14.11 11.00
C GLN A 85 4.43 -15.29 11.50
N THR A 86 5.19 -15.09 12.59
CA THR A 86 6.05 -16.13 13.18
C THR A 86 5.34 -16.97 14.23
N ARG A 87 4.15 -16.55 14.68
CA ARG A 87 3.35 -17.27 15.69
C ARG A 87 2.05 -17.78 15.09
N PRO A 88 1.63 -19.02 15.39
CA PRO A 88 0.34 -19.55 14.95
C PRO A 88 -0.81 -18.77 15.61
N SER A 89 -1.88 -18.54 14.83
CA SER A 89 -3.01 -17.69 15.21
C SER A 89 -3.97 -18.33 16.22
N SER A 90 -3.83 -19.62 16.53
CA SER A 90 -4.64 -20.32 17.54
C SER A 90 -3.85 -21.42 18.26
N LYS A 91 -4.21 -21.69 19.53
CA LYS A 91 -3.69 -22.82 20.32
C LYS A 91 -4.15 -24.19 19.76
N THR A 92 -5.15 -24.21 18.89
CA THR A 92 -5.83 -25.43 18.42
C THR A 92 -5.39 -25.85 17.00
N GLN A 93 -4.84 -24.94 16.19
CA GLN A 93 -4.23 -25.30 14.90
C GLN A 93 -2.79 -25.76 15.10
N LYS A 94 -2.60 -27.09 15.10
CA LYS A 94 -1.30 -27.78 15.05
C LYS A 94 -0.30 -27.07 14.12
N LYS A 95 0.82 -26.58 14.68
CA LYS A 95 2.20 -26.54 14.15
C LYS A 95 2.46 -26.11 12.68
N LYS A 96 1.52 -25.53 11.94
CA LYS A 96 1.77 -25.01 10.58
C LYS A 96 1.82 -23.49 10.61
N GLN A 97 2.83 -22.91 9.98
CA GLN A 97 2.90 -21.46 9.86
C GLN A 97 1.69 -20.93 9.09
N PRO A 98 1.12 -19.78 9.52
CA PRO A 98 -0.01 -19.18 8.83
C PRO A 98 0.37 -18.80 7.40
N ARG A 99 -0.49 -19.12 6.43
CA ARG A 99 -0.28 -18.76 5.03
C ARG A 99 -0.58 -17.28 4.83
N THR A 100 0.35 -16.52 4.27
CA THR A 100 0.25 -15.06 4.09
C THR A 100 0.62 -14.67 2.67
N VAL A 101 0.11 -13.53 2.19
CA VAL A 101 0.39 -13.05 0.82
C VAL A 101 1.88 -12.77 0.64
N GLN A 102 2.50 -12.09 1.60
CA GLN A 102 3.93 -11.82 1.61
C GLN A 102 4.73 -13.13 1.59
N GLY A 103 4.32 -14.14 2.35
CA GLY A 103 5.00 -15.44 2.39
C GLY A 103 5.04 -16.13 1.03
N GLU A 104 3.91 -16.15 0.31
CA GLU A 104 3.85 -16.74 -1.04
C GLU A 104 4.69 -15.94 -2.05
N LEU A 105 4.64 -14.60 -2.01
CA LEU A 105 5.44 -13.75 -2.89
C LEU A 105 6.94 -13.92 -2.64
N GLU A 106 7.38 -13.85 -1.38
CA GLU A 106 8.79 -14.01 -1.02
C GLU A 106 9.28 -15.41 -1.37
N ARG A 107 8.45 -16.46 -1.19
CA ARG A 107 8.77 -17.84 -1.61
C ARG A 107 9.02 -17.92 -3.11
N VAL A 108 8.09 -17.43 -3.92
CA VAL A 108 8.18 -17.51 -5.40
C VAL A 108 9.34 -16.67 -5.93
N LEU A 109 9.50 -15.44 -5.45
CA LEU A 109 10.60 -14.57 -5.86
C LEU A 109 11.95 -15.16 -5.46
N THR A 110 12.11 -15.62 -4.22
CA THR A 110 13.35 -16.26 -3.77
C THR A 110 13.69 -17.49 -4.62
N GLN A 111 12.70 -18.34 -4.92
CA GLN A 111 12.91 -19.49 -5.79
C GLN A 111 13.30 -19.09 -7.23
N ARG A 112 12.68 -18.04 -7.77
CA ARG A 112 12.99 -17.54 -9.12
C ARG A 112 14.41 -16.99 -9.24
N PHE A 113 14.96 -16.43 -8.16
CA PHE A 113 16.29 -15.84 -8.10
C PHE A 113 17.29 -16.75 -7.38
N SER A 114 17.28 -18.05 -7.73
CA SER A 114 18.28 -19.04 -7.29
C SER A 114 18.47 -19.15 -5.77
N GLY A 115 17.40 -18.97 -5.00
CA GLY A 115 17.42 -19.06 -3.54
C GLY A 115 17.89 -17.78 -2.84
N GLN A 116 18.19 -16.71 -3.57
CA GLN A 116 18.52 -15.42 -2.96
C GLN A 116 17.27 -14.82 -2.34
N ARG A 117 17.32 -14.57 -1.04
CA ARG A 117 16.16 -14.11 -0.27
C ARG A 117 15.69 -12.76 -0.79
N VAL A 118 14.47 -12.71 -1.32
CA VAL A 118 13.81 -11.48 -1.74
C VAL A 118 12.80 -11.06 -0.67
N ARG A 119 12.97 -9.85 -0.12
CA ARG A 119 12.03 -9.25 0.85
C ARG A 119 11.00 -8.40 0.10
N VAL A 120 9.72 -8.60 0.40
CA VAL A 120 8.63 -7.83 -0.22
C VAL A 120 8.00 -6.87 0.78
N LEU A 121 7.80 -5.63 0.36
CA LEU A 121 7.16 -4.57 1.15
C LEU A 121 5.95 -4.00 0.39
N ALA A 122 4.77 -4.02 1.03
CA ALA A 122 3.54 -3.48 0.46
C ALA A 122 3.29 -2.02 0.84
N ALA A 123 2.42 -1.36 0.06
CA ALA A 123 1.94 -0.01 0.35
C ALA A 123 1.07 0.08 1.61
N GLY A 124 0.40 -1.02 1.95
CA GLY A 124 -0.36 -1.16 3.20
C GLY A 124 -0.53 -2.64 3.54
N ARG A 125 -0.71 -2.95 4.82
CA ARG A 125 -1.01 -4.31 5.26
C ARG A 125 -2.53 -4.52 5.24
N THR A 126 -2.96 -5.73 4.89
CA THR A 126 -4.35 -6.17 4.98
C THR A 126 -4.50 -7.26 6.04
N ASP A 127 -5.64 -7.24 6.73
CA ASP A 127 -6.00 -8.24 7.74
C ASP A 127 -6.29 -9.60 7.10
N ALA A 128 -6.34 -10.65 7.92
CA ALA A 128 -6.85 -11.96 7.48
C ALA A 128 -8.26 -11.84 6.89
N GLY A 129 -8.48 -12.47 5.73
CA GLY A 129 -9.76 -12.43 5.02
C GLY A 129 -10.01 -11.18 4.17
N VAL A 130 -9.15 -10.16 4.20
CA VAL A 130 -9.31 -8.94 3.38
C VAL A 130 -8.70 -9.14 2.00
N HIS A 131 -9.41 -8.71 0.95
CA HIS A 131 -8.96 -8.86 -0.44
C HIS A 131 -8.15 -7.66 -0.92
N ALA A 132 -7.47 -7.82 -2.05
CA ALA A 132 -6.96 -6.68 -2.81
C ALA A 132 -7.14 -6.91 -4.31
N ARG A 133 -7.52 -5.85 -5.03
CA ARG A 133 -7.52 -5.80 -6.50
C ARG A 133 -6.32 -5.05 -7.06
N GLY A 134 -5.67 -4.21 -6.26
CA GLY A 134 -4.56 -3.38 -6.70
C GLY A 134 -3.64 -2.95 -5.58
N GLN A 135 -3.15 -3.91 -4.80
CA GLN A 135 -2.09 -3.66 -3.82
C GLN A 135 -0.77 -3.38 -4.57
N ALA A 136 -0.03 -2.38 -4.11
CA ALA A 136 1.30 -2.08 -4.63
C ALA A 136 2.36 -2.68 -3.71
N ILE A 137 3.38 -3.27 -4.33
CA ILE A 137 4.54 -3.83 -3.62
C ILE A 137 5.83 -3.34 -4.23
N HIS A 138 6.91 -3.41 -3.44
CA HIS A 138 8.27 -3.25 -3.91
C HIS A 138 9.21 -4.28 -3.28
N PHE A 139 10.29 -4.56 -3.98
CA PHE A 139 11.32 -5.51 -3.58
C PHE A 139 12.59 -5.26 -4.39
N ASP A 140 13.71 -5.75 -3.90
CA ASP A 140 15.01 -5.56 -4.53
C ASP A 140 15.49 -6.86 -5.19
N LEU A 141 15.92 -6.79 -6.45
CA LEU A 141 16.39 -7.91 -7.25
C LEU A 141 17.87 -7.76 -7.60
N PRO A 142 18.64 -8.86 -7.67
CA PRO A 142 20.03 -8.81 -8.10
C PRO A 142 20.17 -8.43 -9.59
N ILE A 143 21.12 -7.55 -9.91
CA ILE A 143 21.70 -7.36 -11.25
C ILE A 143 23.02 -8.13 -11.31
N ALA A 144 23.36 -8.68 -12.48
CA ALA A 144 24.58 -9.46 -12.72
C ALA A 144 25.84 -8.81 -12.12
N SER A 145 26.69 -9.64 -11.53
CA SER A 145 27.87 -9.24 -10.73
C SER A 145 29.06 -8.68 -11.52
N GLU A 146 28.95 -8.52 -12.84
CA GLU A 146 30.08 -8.24 -13.75
C GLU A 146 30.08 -6.83 -14.35
N ILE A 147 29.14 -5.98 -13.93
CA ILE A 147 29.08 -4.59 -14.41
C ILE A 147 29.99 -3.72 -13.53
N ASP A 148 31.08 -3.25 -14.14
CA ASP A 148 31.90 -2.17 -13.60
C ASP A 148 31.06 -0.88 -13.65
N MET A 149 30.97 -0.17 -12.52
CA MET A 149 30.00 0.92 -12.35
C MET A 149 30.61 2.30 -12.22
N ASP A 150 31.93 2.37 -12.27
CA ASP A 150 32.62 3.65 -12.42
C ASP A 150 32.38 4.25 -13.82
N GLN A 151 31.83 3.46 -14.75
CA GLN A 151 31.48 3.88 -16.11
C GLN A 151 29.96 3.99 -16.28
N SER A 152 29.47 5.20 -16.57
CA SER A 152 28.03 5.48 -16.70
C SER A 152 27.33 4.76 -17.86
N GLU A 153 28.08 4.39 -18.90
CA GLU A 153 27.57 3.65 -20.06
C GLU A 153 27.22 2.21 -19.68
N ASP A 154 28.06 1.55 -18.87
CA ASP A 154 27.87 0.17 -18.41
C ASP A 154 26.63 0.02 -17.51
N VAL A 155 26.37 1.02 -16.66
CA VAL A 155 25.16 1.04 -15.80
C VAL A 155 23.89 1.19 -16.64
N SER A 156 23.92 2.07 -17.64
CA SER A 156 22.75 2.35 -18.46
C SER A 156 22.35 1.12 -19.27
N LEU A 157 23.33 0.47 -19.89
CA LEU A 157 23.15 -0.77 -20.64
C LEU A 157 22.64 -1.92 -19.74
N ALA A 158 23.15 -2.01 -18.50
CA ALA A 158 22.70 -3.01 -17.54
C ALA A 158 21.23 -2.83 -17.14
N VAL A 159 20.82 -1.58 -16.88
CA VAL A 159 19.44 -1.24 -16.53
C VAL A 159 18.50 -1.50 -17.70
N GLU A 160 18.86 -1.09 -18.91
CA GLU A 160 18.09 -1.35 -20.13
C GLU A 160 17.94 -2.86 -20.39
N SER A 161 19.04 -3.61 -20.27
CA SER A 161 19.03 -5.07 -20.38
C SER A 161 18.12 -5.72 -19.34
N PHE A 162 18.20 -5.29 -18.08
CA PHE A 162 17.33 -5.78 -17.01
C PHE A 162 15.85 -5.44 -17.27
N GLN A 163 15.57 -4.24 -17.77
CA GLN A 163 14.23 -3.80 -18.13
C GLN A 163 13.59 -4.70 -19.20
N MET A 164 14.38 -5.16 -20.18
CA MET A 164 13.92 -6.09 -21.21
C MET A 164 13.59 -7.50 -20.68
N GLU A 165 14.15 -7.89 -19.53
CA GLU A 165 13.87 -9.17 -18.88
C GLU A 165 12.62 -9.17 -17.99
N LEU A 166 12.11 -7.99 -17.59
CA LEU A 166 10.95 -7.86 -16.69
C LEU A 166 9.71 -8.63 -17.17
N PRO A 167 9.32 -8.61 -18.47
CA PRO A 167 8.16 -9.38 -18.93
C PRO A 167 8.34 -10.89 -18.76
N LYS A 168 9.57 -11.39 -18.94
CA LYS A 168 9.88 -12.82 -18.73
C LYS A 168 9.86 -13.17 -17.24
N ILE A 169 10.40 -12.30 -16.39
CA ILE A 169 10.36 -12.44 -14.94
C ILE A 169 8.91 -12.46 -14.45
N GLN A 170 8.08 -11.51 -14.90
CA GLN A 170 6.66 -11.45 -14.52
C GLN A 170 5.93 -12.74 -14.88
N ARG A 171 6.02 -13.20 -16.14
CA ARG A 171 5.38 -14.46 -16.58
C ARG A 171 5.84 -15.67 -15.77
N ALA A 172 7.11 -15.71 -15.38
CA ALA A 172 7.65 -16.79 -14.57
C ALA A 172 7.06 -16.76 -13.15
N VAL A 173 7.03 -15.58 -12.52
CA VAL A 173 6.45 -15.37 -11.19
C VAL A 173 4.96 -15.71 -11.19
N GLU A 174 4.18 -15.21 -12.15
CA GLU A 174 2.76 -15.50 -12.31
C GLU A 174 2.49 -17.02 -12.40
N ARG A 175 3.30 -17.76 -13.17
CA ARG A 175 3.15 -19.23 -13.31
C ARG A 175 3.43 -20.00 -12.01
N MET A 176 4.24 -19.43 -11.12
CA MET A 176 4.63 -20.05 -9.85
C MET A 176 3.71 -19.68 -8.68
N LEU A 177 2.90 -18.63 -8.85
CA LEU A 177 1.95 -18.18 -7.85
C LEU A 177 0.69 -19.05 -7.83
N PRO A 178 0.02 -19.17 -6.68
CA PRO A 178 -1.26 -19.86 -6.57
C PRO A 178 -2.39 -19.05 -7.22
N HIS A 179 -3.50 -19.70 -7.58
CA HIS A 179 -4.62 -19.07 -8.29
C HIS A 179 -5.33 -17.93 -7.53
N ASP A 180 -5.17 -17.87 -6.22
CA ASP A 180 -5.74 -16.84 -5.35
C ASP A 180 -4.82 -15.62 -5.17
N LEU A 181 -3.69 -15.56 -5.88
CA LEU A 181 -2.74 -14.45 -5.87
C LEU A 181 -2.17 -14.21 -7.27
N ALA A 182 -2.47 -13.06 -7.84
CA ALA A 182 -1.96 -12.64 -9.13
C ALA A 182 -1.00 -11.46 -8.98
N PHE A 183 -0.06 -11.37 -9.92
CA PHE A 183 1.07 -10.44 -9.92
C PHE A 183 1.23 -9.87 -11.31
N TRP A 184 1.25 -8.56 -11.49
CA TRP A 184 1.38 -7.95 -12.82
C TRP A 184 1.97 -6.55 -12.75
N ASN A 185 2.22 -5.97 -13.93
CA ASN A 185 2.81 -4.64 -14.08
C ASN A 185 4.13 -4.50 -13.32
N LEU A 186 5.03 -5.48 -13.49
CA LEU A 186 6.37 -5.44 -12.94
C LEU A 186 7.20 -4.38 -13.66
N GLN A 187 7.74 -3.44 -12.90
CA GLN A 187 8.54 -2.33 -13.39
C GLN A 187 9.74 -2.08 -12.48
N ILE A 188 10.77 -1.42 -12.99
CA ILE A 188 11.77 -0.78 -12.14
C ILE A 188 11.09 0.34 -11.36
N ALA A 189 11.40 0.47 -10.07
CA ALA A 189 10.84 1.52 -9.23
C ALA A 189 11.47 2.88 -9.59
N PRO A 190 10.75 4.00 -9.38
CA PRO A 190 11.30 5.34 -9.58
C PRO A 190 12.59 5.55 -8.79
N GLY A 191 13.51 6.32 -9.37
CA GLY A 191 14.75 6.73 -8.72
C GLY A 191 14.50 7.33 -7.32
N PRO A 192 15.54 7.32 -6.46
CA PRO A 192 15.41 7.82 -5.11
C PRO A 192 15.06 9.31 -5.10
N LYS A 193 14.19 9.72 -4.18
CA LYS A 193 13.82 11.12 -4.01
C LYS A 193 14.90 11.80 -3.17
N ILE A 194 15.32 12.99 -3.60
CA ILE A 194 16.19 13.86 -2.80
C ILE A 194 15.29 14.71 -1.90
N LYS A 195 15.42 14.54 -0.59
CA LYS A 195 14.81 15.42 0.41
C LYS A 195 15.88 16.31 1.01
N ILE A 196 15.56 17.59 1.20
CA ILE A 196 16.39 18.50 1.99
C ILE A 196 15.76 18.55 3.38
N LEU A 197 16.43 17.97 4.37
CA LEU A 197 16.03 17.98 5.77
C LEU A 197 17.17 18.67 6.53
N ASP A 198 16.85 19.73 7.27
CA ASP A 198 17.80 20.51 8.06
C ASP A 198 19.04 20.98 7.27
N GLY A 199 18.83 21.38 6.01
CA GLY A 199 19.90 21.80 5.10
C GLY A 199 20.75 20.67 4.53
N GLN A 200 20.52 19.40 4.91
CA GLN A 200 21.22 18.25 4.36
C GLN A 200 20.38 17.54 3.28
N LYS A 201 21.04 17.20 2.17
CA LYS A 201 20.45 16.37 1.11
C LYS A 201 20.46 14.91 1.55
N GLN A 202 19.29 14.38 1.86
CA GLN A 202 19.08 12.95 2.07
C GLN A 202 18.47 12.32 0.83
N GLN A 203 19.10 11.25 0.37
CA GLN A 203 18.59 10.45 -0.73
C GLN A 203 17.80 9.27 -0.17
N LYS A 204 16.49 9.25 -0.41
CA LYS A 204 15.61 8.18 0.07
C LYS A 204 15.15 7.31 -1.10
N ALA A 205 15.46 6.02 -1.03
CA ALA A 205 14.97 5.04 -1.99
C ALA A 205 13.43 4.99 -1.99
N TRP A 206 12.84 4.81 -3.17
CA TRP A 206 11.40 4.74 -3.35
C TRP A 206 10.80 3.56 -2.56
N SER A 207 9.63 3.79 -1.95
CA SER A 207 8.91 2.80 -1.16
C SER A 207 7.42 2.85 -1.49
N ALA A 208 6.85 1.69 -1.80
CA ALA A 208 5.40 1.55 -2.01
C ALA A 208 4.57 2.08 -0.83
N MET A 209 5.10 2.03 0.40
CA MET A 209 4.41 2.47 1.62
C MET A 209 4.49 3.98 1.83
N TYR A 210 5.68 4.55 1.70
CA TYR A 210 5.93 5.95 2.06
C TYR A 210 5.71 6.92 0.91
N ASP A 211 5.77 6.44 -0.33
CA ASP A 211 5.53 7.26 -1.52
C ASP A 211 4.09 7.17 -2.04
N SER A 212 3.25 6.30 -1.46
CA SER A 212 1.82 6.28 -1.78
C SER A 212 1.13 7.53 -1.22
N THR A 213 0.27 8.15 -2.01
CA THR A 213 -0.44 9.38 -1.64
C THR A 213 -1.91 9.16 -1.31
N LEU A 214 -2.52 8.12 -1.89
CA LEU A 214 -3.92 7.79 -1.67
C LEU A 214 -4.13 6.27 -1.81
N LYS A 215 -5.12 5.75 -1.09
CA LYS A 215 -5.56 4.35 -1.18
C LYS A 215 -7.08 4.31 -1.25
N TRP A 216 -7.60 3.60 -2.25
CA TRP A 216 -9.02 3.35 -2.40
C TRP A 216 -9.35 1.99 -1.79
N TYR A 217 -10.19 2.01 -0.76
CA TYR A 217 -10.80 0.83 -0.18
C TYR A 217 -12.27 0.78 -0.56
N SER A 218 -12.76 -0.41 -0.88
CA SER A 218 -14.18 -0.66 -1.04
C SER A 218 -14.67 -1.65 0.01
N TYR A 219 -15.88 -1.43 0.51
CA TYR A 219 -16.57 -2.38 1.37
C TYR A 219 -17.91 -2.76 0.73
N ARG A 220 -18.10 -4.05 0.44
CA ARG A 220 -19.28 -4.53 -0.26
C ARG A 220 -20.30 -5.16 0.68
N LEU A 221 -21.56 -4.77 0.47
CA LEU A 221 -22.72 -5.13 1.28
C LEU A 221 -23.78 -5.81 0.40
N HIS A 222 -24.49 -6.76 0.98
CA HIS A 222 -25.75 -7.27 0.46
C HIS A 222 -26.87 -6.93 1.44
N THR A 223 -27.91 -6.22 0.97
CA THR A 223 -28.94 -5.63 1.85
C THR A 223 -30.28 -6.35 1.82
N GLY A 224 -30.47 -7.29 0.89
CA GLY A 224 -31.71 -8.03 0.71
C GLY A 224 -31.88 -9.19 1.69
N PRO A 225 -33.04 -9.87 1.67
CA PRO A 225 -33.36 -10.94 2.62
C PRO A 225 -32.46 -12.18 2.48
N ALA A 226 -31.97 -12.45 1.26
CA ALA A 226 -31.08 -13.57 0.97
C ALA A 226 -29.94 -13.15 0.03
N MET A 227 -28.70 -13.40 0.42
CA MET A 227 -27.52 -13.16 -0.41
C MET A 227 -27.19 -14.37 -1.29
N TYR A 228 -26.79 -14.13 -2.54
CA TYR A 228 -26.36 -15.18 -3.45
C TYR A 228 -25.10 -15.90 -2.93
N PRO A 229 -25.07 -17.25 -2.86
CA PRO A 229 -23.96 -17.98 -2.23
C PRO A 229 -22.58 -17.73 -2.83
N LEU A 230 -22.45 -17.37 -4.11
CA LEU A 230 -21.14 -17.07 -4.71
C LEU A 230 -20.54 -15.74 -4.23
N GLN A 231 -21.34 -14.87 -3.62
CA GLN A 231 -20.90 -13.59 -3.07
C GLN A 231 -20.46 -13.67 -1.60
N ARG A 232 -20.62 -14.83 -0.93
CA ARG A 232 -20.36 -15.00 0.51
C ARG A 232 -18.94 -14.67 0.94
N HIS A 233 -17.99 -14.73 0.01
CA HIS A 233 -16.57 -14.46 0.27
C HIS A 233 -16.12 -13.06 -0.15
N ASN A 234 -16.99 -12.24 -0.75
CA ASN A 234 -16.63 -10.88 -1.18
C ASN A 234 -17.64 -9.80 -0.75
N ARG A 235 -18.69 -10.19 0.00
CA ARG A 235 -19.73 -9.31 0.52
C ARG A 235 -20.07 -9.67 1.95
N TRP A 236 -20.43 -8.67 2.72
CA TRP A 236 -21.07 -8.85 4.01
C TRP A 236 -22.59 -8.77 3.88
N HIS A 237 -23.28 -9.74 4.47
CA HIS A 237 -24.73 -9.77 4.62
C HIS A 237 -25.07 -9.58 6.11
N PRO A 238 -25.15 -8.33 6.62
CA PRO A 238 -25.29 -8.04 8.05
C PRO A 238 -26.66 -8.41 8.62
N ASN A 239 -27.72 -8.28 7.82
CA ASN A 239 -29.09 -8.48 8.27
C ASN A 239 -29.93 -9.13 7.15
N ARG A 240 -30.83 -10.03 7.54
CA ARG A 240 -31.74 -10.77 6.65
C ARG A 240 -33.19 -10.29 6.74
N VAL A 241 -33.46 -9.36 7.64
CA VAL A 241 -34.76 -8.70 7.77
C VAL A 241 -35.01 -7.84 6.53
N GLN A 242 -36.26 -7.74 6.08
CA GLN A 242 -36.62 -6.86 4.98
C GLN A 242 -36.70 -5.41 5.47
N HIS A 243 -36.36 -4.43 4.64
CA HIS A 243 -36.49 -2.98 4.91
C HIS A 243 -35.56 -2.35 5.97
N TRP A 244 -34.56 -3.06 6.50
CA TRP A 244 -33.58 -2.48 7.44
C TRP A 244 -32.60 -1.46 6.82
N PHE A 245 -32.64 -1.27 5.50
CA PHE A 245 -31.65 -0.54 4.74
C PHE A 245 -32.29 0.59 3.95
N ASP A 246 -31.88 1.82 4.24
CA ASP A 246 -32.15 3.01 3.44
C ASP A 246 -30.84 3.53 2.83
N ALA A 247 -30.78 3.61 1.49
CA ALA A 247 -29.58 4.03 0.78
C ALA A 247 -29.21 5.50 1.03
N GLN A 248 -30.19 6.39 1.18
CA GLN A 248 -29.96 7.81 1.40
C GLN A 248 -29.42 8.03 2.81
N GLU A 249 -29.98 7.33 3.80
CA GLU A 249 -29.51 7.37 5.17
C GLU A 249 -28.09 6.81 5.31
N PHE A 250 -27.80 5.66 4.70
CA PHE A 250 -26.44 5.13 4.65
C PHE A 250 -25.46 6.11 4.01
N GLU A 251 -25.82 6.70 2.88
CA GLU A 251 -24.95 7.67 2.19
C GLU A 251 -24.69 8.91 3.06
N ARG A 252 -25.68 9.37 3.83
CA ARG A 252 -25.54 10.48 4.78
C ARG A 252 -24.46 10.21 5.83
N PHE A 253 -24.49 9.04 6.48
CA PHE A 253 -23.47 8.66 7.47
C PHE A 253 -22.10 8.36 6.83
N VAL A 254 -22.07 7.76 5.63
CA VAL A 254 -20.82 7.56 4.88
C VAL A 254 -20.13 8.89 4.60
N LYS A 255 -20.88 9.93 4.23
CA LYS A 255 -20.34 11.26 3.94
C LYS A 255 -19.79 11.99 5.17
N LYS A 256 -20.29 11.72 6.38
CA LYS A 256 -19.77 12.30 7.64
C LYS A 256 -18.27 12.02 7.85
N PHE A 257 -17.75 10.93 7.27
CA PHE A 257 -16.32 10.61 7.34
C PHE A 257 -15.41 11.43 6.43
N GLN A 258 -15.94 12.17 5.45
CA GLN A 258 -15.11 12.97 4.54
C GLN A 258 -14.41 14.10 5.29
N GLY A 259 -13.19 14.42 4.87
CA GLY A 259 -12.35 15.44 5.51
C GLY A 259 -11.28 14.85 6.43
N THR A 260 -10.71 15.70 7.27
CA THR A 260 -9.62 15.35 8.18
C THR A 260 -10.15 15.29 9.61
N HIS A 261 -10.08 14.10 10.22
CA HIS A 261 -10.62 13.83 11.56
C HIS A 261 -9.63 13.05 12.41
N ASP A 262 -9.79 13.07 13.73
CA ASP A 262 -9.15 12.10 14.61
C ASP A 262 -9.92 10.76 14.55
N PHE A 263 -9.33 9.75 13.92
CA PHE A 263 -9.97 8.45 13.71
C PHE A 263 -9.66 7.42 14.82
N ARG A 264 -9.22 7.85 16.02
CA ARG A 264 -8.85 6.96 17.13
C ARG A 264 -9.98 6.02 17.56
N ALA A 265 -11.22 6.51 17.62
CA ALA A 265 -12.41 5.69 17.94
C ALA A 265 -12.68 4.58 16.91
N PHE A 266 -12.06 4.70 15.72
CA PHE A 266 -12.12 3.72 14.63
C PHE A 266 -10.82 2.92 14.47
N ALA A 267 -9.80 3.13 15.30
CA ALA A 267 -8.58 2.35 15.25
C ALA A 267 -8.73 1.02 16.01
N GLY A 268 -8.18 -0.06 15.45
CA GLY A 268 -8.05 -1.34 16.13
C GLY A 268 -6.80 -1.41 17.00
N ASN A 269 -6.86 -2.17 18.09
CA ASN A 269 -5.69 -2.62 18.87
C ASN A 269 -4.76 -1.50 19.39
N MET A 270 -5.32 -0.33 19.74
CA MET A 270 -4.58 0.71 20.47
C MET A 270 -4.14 0.22 21.85
N ASN A 271 -4.88 -0.74 22.43
CA ASN A 271 -4.61 -1.31 23.74
C ASN A 271 -3.20 -1.91 23.91
N ARG A 272 -2.55 -2.41 22.84
CA ARG A 272 -1.18 -2.95 22.97
C ARG A 272 -0.15 -1.84 23.17
N LEU A 273 -0.35 -0.72 22.50
CA LEU A 273 0.48 0.48 22.65
C LEU A 273 0.21 1.16 24.00
N GLU A 274 -1.06 1.22 24.39
CA GLU A 274 -1.47 1.72 25.71
C GLU A 274 -0.98 0.84 26.86
N GLN A 275 -1.00 -0.49 26.73
CA GLN A 275 -0.49 -1.41 27.75
C GLN A 275 1.02 -1.25 27.91
N GLN A 276 1.78 -1.18 26.80
CA GLN A 276 3.22 -0.94 26.84
C GLN A 276 3.55 0.43 27.46
N ARG A 277 2.74 1.47 27.19
CA ARG A 277 2.89 2.79 27.80
C ARG A 277 2.54 2.79 29.30
N ARG A 278 1.48 2.08 29.70
CA ARG A 278 1.07 1.95 31.11
C ARG A 278 2.13 1.23 31.92
N GLU A 279 2.74 0.18 31.37
CA GLU A 279 3.88 -0.52 31.96
C GLU A 279 5.12 0.39 32.08
N TYR A 280 5.46 1.15 31.03
CA TYR A 280 6.56 2.12 31.06
C TYR A 280 6.37 3.26 32.08
N LEU A 281 5.17 3.85 32.17
CA LEU A 281 4.88 4.91 33.15
C LEU A 281 4.94 4.40 34.60
N ILE A 282 4.52 3.15 34.84
CA ILE A 282 4.65 2.49 36.16
C ILE A 282 6.13 2.34 36.53
N GLU A 283 7.00 2.00 35.57
CA GLU A 283 8.44 1.82 35.80
C GLU A 283 9.14 3.16 36.07
N LYS A 284 8.85 4.19 35.27
CA LYS A 284 9.37 5.55 35.48
C LYS A 284 8.91 6.18 36.81
N ASN A 285 7.67 5.90 37.23
CA ASN A 285 7.16 6.35 38.53
C ASN A 285 7.78 5.59 39.71
N LYS A 286 8.28 4.35 39.51
CA LYS A 286 9.08 3.64 40.53
C LYS A 286 10.48 4.25 40.66
N GLU A 287 11.14 4.55 39.55
CA GLU A 287 12.44 5.24 39.55
C GLU A 287 12.36 6.64 40.20
N SER A 288 11.23 7.33 40.01
CA SER A 288 10.99 8.65 40.63
C SER A 288 10.71 8.56 42.14
N LYS A 289 10.10 7.47 42.61
CA LYS A 289 9.87 7.21 44.05
C LYS A 289 11.12 6.83 44.81
N ASP A 290 12.12 6.24 44.14
CA ASP A 290 13.42 5.96 44.74
C ASP A 290 14.29 7.22 44.93
N LEU A 291 13.86 8.39 44.40
CA LEU A 291 14.56 9.67 44.49
C LEU A 291 13.89 10.72 45.38
N SER A 292 12.66 10.49 45.87
CA SER A 292 12.03 11.38 46.86
C SER A 292 11.25 10.61 47.93
N ASN A 293 11.88 10.40 49.08
CA ASN A 293 11.15 10.39 50.35
C ASN A 293 10.59 11.80 50.56
N ASN A 294 9.31 12.01 50.19
CA ASN A 294 8.35 12.81 50.93
C ASN A 294 6.97 12.76 50.27
N ASP A 295 5.96 12.79 51.13
CA ASP A 295 4.52 12.79 50.85
C ASP A 295 4.09 13.57 49.61
N VAL A 296 3.39 12.88 48.69
CA VAL A 296 2.34 13.50 47.87
C VAL A 296 1.18 12.52 47.74
N THR A 297 0.21 12.69 48.64
CA THR A 297 -1.17 12.24 48.45
C THR A 297 -1.86 13.19 47.48
N GLY A 298 -2.52 12.66 46.46
CA GLY A 298 -3.48 13.42 45.63
C GLY A 298 -2.86 14.09 44.40
N LEU A 299 -2.91 13.38 43.28
CA LEU A 299 -3.08 14.02 41.98
C LEU A 299 -4.29 13.32 41.35
N ASP A 300 -5.37 14.09 41.20
CA ASP A 300 -6.60 13.63 40.56
C ASP A 300 -6.31 13.20 39.12
N ASP A 301 -6.96 12.12 38.68
CA ASP A 301 -6.80 11.47 37.37
C ASP A 301 -7.21 12.35 36.16
N GLU A 302 -7.60 13.62 36.38
CA GLU A 302 -8.27 14.46 35.37
C GLU A 302 -7.35 15.39 34.54
N ASP A 303 -6.08 15.60 34.90
CA ASP A 303 -5.22 16.60 34.22
C ASP A 303 -4.02 16.03 33.44
N LEU A 304 -4.05 14.76 33.04
CA LEU A 304 -3.03 14.20 32.13
C LEU A 304 -3.41 14.45 30.66
N ASP A 305 -2.86 15.52 30.09
CA ASP A 305 -2.95 15.89 28.68
C ASP A 305 -2.83 14.63 27.78
N VAL A 306 -3.93 14.38 27.09
CA VAL A 306 -4.28 13.15 26.38
C VAL A 306 -3.64 13.09 24.98
N SER A 307 -2.98 14.17 24.57
CA SER A 307 -2.62 14.43 23.18
C SER A 307 -1.56 13.48 22.61
N GLU A 308 -0.92 12.66 23.44
CA GLU A 308 0.33 11.99 23.07
C GLU A 308 0.33 10.47 23.36
N LEU A 309 -0.24 9.66 22.46
CA LEU A 309 -0.09 8.19 22.48
C LEU A 309 1.23 7.80 21.81
N GLU A 310 2.07 6.92 22.35
CA GLU A 310 3.33 6.50 21.70
C GLU A 310 3.24 5.07 21.10
N ASP A 311 3.92 4.82 19.97
CA ASP A 311 4.03 3.50 19.35
C ASP A 311 5.04 2.61 20.08
N GLY A 312 5.19 1.34 19.67
CA GLY A 312 6.11 0.39 20.31
C GLY A 312 7.60 0.77 20.20
N ASN A 313 7.91 1.91 19.56
CA ASN A 313 9.23 2.53 19.43
C ASN A 313 9.29 3.93 20.11
N GLY A 314 8.27 4.35 20.86
CA GLY A 314 8.24 5.64 21.56
C GLY A 314 7.81 6.85 20.70
N ASN A 315 7.21 6.65 19.51
CA ASN A 315 6.77 7.77 18.66
C ASN A 315 5.29 8.07 18.82
N LEU A 316 4.92 9.35 18.84
CA LEU A 316 3.52 9.79 18.83
C LEU A 316 2.68 9.14 17.71
N VAL A 317 1.68 8.35 18.10
CA VAL A 317 0.66 7.72 17.26
C VAL A 317 -0.27 8.80 16.76
N ASN A 318 0.08 9.36 15.62
CA ASN A 318 -0.82 10.23 14.89
C ASN A 318 -2.05 9.44 14.43
N THR A 319 -3.23 9.77 14.97
CA THR A 319 -4.54 9.21 14.61
C THR A 319 -5.35 10.08 13.65
N MET A 320 -4.83 11.26 13.29
CA MET A 320 -5.43 12.14 12.29
C MET A 320 -5.33 11.51 10.90
N ARG A 321 -6.45 11.33 10.21
CA ARG A 321 -6.46 10.82 8.84
C ARG A 321 -7.39 11.67 7.97
N THR A 322 -7.03 11.77 6.70
CA THR A 322 -7.84 12.44 5.67
C THR A 322 -8.56 11.41 4.83
N VAL A 323 -9.89 11.47 4.80
CA VAL A 323 -10.73 10.77 3.83
C VAL A 323 -11.11 11.77 2.75
N ARG A 324 -10.49 11.67 1.58
CA ARG A 324 -10.72 12.58 0.45
C ARG A 324 -12.10 12.43 -0.15
N LEU A 325 -12.61 11.21 -0.21
CA LEU A 325 -13.93 10.90 -0.73
C LEU A 325 -14.48 9.67 0.00
N ALA A 326 -15.75 9.74 0.37
CA ALA A 326 -16.52 8.63 0.91
C ALA A 326 -17.90 8.61 0.24
N ARG A 327 -18.29 7.48 -0.35
CA ARG A 327 -19.59 7.39 -1.06
C ARG A 327 -20.19 6.00 -0.99
N LEU A 328 -21.51 5.93 -1.09
CA LEU A 328 -22.26 4.71 -1.32
C LEU A 328 -22.51 4.56 -2.83
N VAL A 329 -22.32 3.36 -3.36
CA VAL A 329 -22.50 3.02 -4.79
C VAL A 329 -23.39 1.79 -4.89
N LYS A 330 -24.46 1.87 -5.69
CA LYS A 330 -25.27 0.69 -6.05
C LYS A 330 -24.55 -0.10 -7.14
N GLU A 331 -24.48 -1.43 -7.01
CA GLU A 331 -23.87 -2.33 -7.98
C GLU A 331 -24.95 -3.20 -8.67
N PRO A 332 -25.75 -2.63 -9.60
CA PRO A 332 -26.90 -3.32 -10.17
C PRO A 332 -26.53 -4.58 -10.97
N THR A 333 -25.33 -4.60 -11.57
CA THR A 333 -24.80 -5.76 -12.29
C THR A 333 -24.49 -6.95 -11.38
N GLU A 334 -24.35 -6.71 -10.07
CA GLU A 334 -24.08 -7.73 -9.06
C GLU A 334 -25.36 -8.19 -8.34
N GLY A 335 -26.48 -7.50 -8.56
CA GLY A 335 -27.78 -7.79 -7.96
C GLY A 335 -28.48 -6.53 -7.43
N GLU A 336 -29.80 -6.61 -7.29
CA GLU A 336 -30.65 -5.49 -6.86
C GLU A 336 -30.26 -4.92 -5.49
N HIS A 337 -29.83 -5.79 -4.59
CA HIS A 337 -29.47 -5.46 -3.21
C HIS A 337 -27.97 -5.35 -2.96
N CYS A 338 -27.17 -5.22 -4.02
CA CYS A 338 -25.72 -5.12 -3.92
C CYS A 338 -25.28 -3.65 -3.86
N TYR A 339 -24.59 -3.31 -2.78
CA TYR A 339 -24.04 -1.98 -2.55
C TYR A 339 -22.55 -2.06 -2.22
N ARG A 340 -21.84 -0.97 -2.48
CA ARG A 340 -20.41 -0.80 -2.19
C ARG A 340 -20.19 0.57 -1.58
N ILE A 341 -19.45 0.62 -0.48
CA ILE A 341 -18.97 1.86 0.13
C ILE A 341 -17.53 2.07 -0.32
N ASP A 342 -17.25 3.19 -0.96
CA ASP A 342 -15.89 3.57 -1.38
C ASP A 342 -15.31 4.58 -0.39
N PHE A 343 -14.09 4.35 0.08
CA PHE A 343 -13.29 5.29 0.87
C PHE A 343 -11.94 5.53 0.20
N PHE A 344 -11.59 6.80 -0.01
CA PHE A 344 -10.30 7.24 -0.53
C PHE A 344 -9.50 7.89 0.60
N LEU A 345 -8.52 7.17 1.15
CA LEU A 345 -7.74 7.62 2.32
C LEU A 345 -6.28 7.88 1.96
N GLU A 346 -5.69 8.95 2.49
CA GLU A 346 -4.25 9.22 2.34
C GLU A 346 -3.40 8.20 3.14
N GLY A 347 -3.94 7.80 4.29
CA GLY A 347 -3.45 6.71 5.11
C GLY A 347 -4.60 6.11 5.89
N ALA A 348 -4.50 4.84 6.25
CA ALA A 348 -5.51 4.17 7.08
C ALA A 348 -4.86 3.67 8.38
N LEU A 349 -5.56 3.83 9.50
CA LEU A 349 -5.25 3.17 10.76
C LEU A 349 -5.60 1.68 10.68
N TYR A 350 -5.03 0.87 11.56
CA TYR A 350 -5.36 -0.54 11.66
C TYR A 350 -6.87 -0.70 11.90
N LYS A 351 -7.55 -1.53 11.10
CA LYS A 351 -9.01 -1.77 11.12
C LYS A 351 -9.93 -0.55 10.87
N GLN A 352 -9.40 0.63 10.54
CA GLN A 352 -10.19 1.87 10.39
C GLN A 352 -11.45 1.70 9.53
N VAL A 353 -11.27 1.26 8.29
CA VAL A 353 -12.38 1.12 7.32
C VAL A 353 -13.46 0.15 7.83
N ARG A 354 -13.06 -0.96 8.45
CA ARG A 354 -14.00 -1.96 8.97
C ARG A 354 -14.77 -1.43 10.18
N ASN A 355 -14.13 -0.62 11.01
CA ASN A 355 -14.78 0.01 12.15
C ASN A 355 -15.75 1.10 11.71
N MET A 356 -15.38 1.93 10.73
CA MET A 356 -16.28 2.93 10.13
C MET A 356 -17.53 2.26 9.55
N VAL A 357 -17.36 1.22 8.74
CA VAL A 357 -18.49 0.47 8.15
C VAL A 357 -19.34 -0.22 9.21
N GLY A 358 -18.71 -0.78 10.25
CA GLY A 358 -19.42 -1.39 11.38
C GLY A 358 -20.30 -0.38 12.11
N ALA A 359 -19.80 0.85 12.33
CA ALA A 359 -20.56 1.93 12.94
C ALA A 359 -21.74 2.38 12.07
N ILE A 360 -21.53 2.55 10.75
CA ILE A 360 -22.62 2.89 9.80
C ILE A 360 -23.73 1.85 9.86
N VAL A 361 -23.39 0.56 9.80
CA VAL A 361 -24.40 -0.50 9.85
C VAL A 361 -25.11 -0.54 11.21
N GLU A 362 -24.43 -0.22 12.30
CA GLU A 362 -25.02 -0.21 13.64
C GLU A 362 -25.92 0.99 13.91
N VAL A 363 -25.63 2.17 13.33
CA VAL A 363 -26.49 3.35 13.48
C VAL A 363 -27.72 3.30 12.57
N CYS A 364 -27.59 2.73 11.36
CA CYS A 364 -28.69 2.68 10.39
C CYS A 364 -29.60 1.45 10.52
N ARG A 365 -29.24 0.43 11.30
CA ARG A 365 -30.09 -0.78 11.43
C ARG A 365 -31.14 -0.60 12.53
N ASP A 366 -32.33 -1.11 12.29
CA ASP A 366 -33.36 -1.23 13.33
C ASP A 366 -32.85 -2.02 14.54
N GLY A 367 -33.03 -1.47 15.74
CA GLY A 367 -32.50 -2.04 16.98
C GLY A 367 -30.96 -1.99 17.09
N GLY A 368 -30.34 -1.10 16.31
CA GLY A 368 -28.93 -0.75 16.38
C GLY A 368 -28.50 -0.30 17.78
N ARG A 369 -27.22 -0.49 18.10
CA ARG A 369 -26.65 -0.09 19.40
C ARG A 369 -26.05 1.30 19.41
N LEU A 370 -26.02 1.97 18.25
CA LEU A 370 -25.55 3.34 18.12
C LEU A 370 -26.74 4.21 17.76
N THR A 371 -26.92 5.30 18.51
CA THR A 371 -27.75 6.42 18.09
C THR A 371 -26.96 7.32 17.14
N GLU A 372 -27.65 8.27 16.48
CA GLU A 372 -26.97 9.28 15.68
C GLU A 372 -26.02 10.14 16.53
N GLU A 373 -26.44 10.51 17.74
CA GLU A 373 -25.62 11.27 18.69
C GLU A 373 -24.37 10.48 19.09
N ASP A 374 -24.50 9.18 19.38
CA ASP A 374 -23.33 8.32 19.64
C ASP A 374 -22.38 8.31 18.45
N PHE A 375 -22.90 8.19 17.22
CA PHE A 375 -22.09 8.18 16.01
C PHE A 375 -21.33 9.50 15.81
N ASP A 376 -21.99 10.63 16.01
CA ASP A 376 -21.37 11.95 15.84
C ASP A 376 -20.30 12.19 16.90
N ASN A 377 -20.54 11.76 18.15
CA ASN A 377 -19.55 11.80 19.21
C ASN A 377 -18.30 10.96 18.89
N LEU A 378 -18.39 9.87 18.11
CA LEU A 378 -17.20 9.11 17.67
C LEU A 378 -16.26 9.91 16.76
N LEU A 379 -16.74 10.99 16.11
CA LEU A 379 -15.95 11.86 15.26
C LEU A 379 -15.59 13.18 15.95
N GLU A 380 -16.53 13.78 16.68
CA GLU A 380 -16.36 15.09 17.31
C GLU A 380 -15.58 15.01 18.62
N ASN A 381 -15.85 14.00 19.44
CA ASN A 381 -15.27 13.80 20.76
C ASN A 381 -14.70 12.37 20.92
N PRO A 382 -13.76 11.96 20.06
CA PRO A 382 -13.28 10.59 20.05
C PRO A 382 -12.60 10.25 21.38
N THR A 383 -13.23 9.35 22.15
CA THR A 383 -12.62 8.84 23.39
C THR A 383 -11.35 8.05 23.06
N ARG A 384 -10.52 7.80 24.10
CA ARG A 384 -9.27 7.06 23.93
C ARG A 384 -9.50 5.60 23.45
N MET A 385 -10.68 5.01 23.68
CA MET A 385 -10.86 3.55 23.56
C MET A 385 -11.87 3.13 22.49
N ARG A 386 -11.45 2.22 21.60
CA ARG A 386 -12.35 1.43 20.74
C ARG A 386 -13.41 0.64 21.52
N ALA A 387 -13.16 0.40 22.81
CA ALA A 387 -14.08 -0.28 23.72
C ALA A 387 -15.38 0.51 23.94
N ASP A 388 -15.31 1.84 23.83
CA ASP A 388 -16.46 2.73 24.00
C ASP A 388 -17.30 2.79 22.72
N ASN A 389 -16.73 2.40 21.59
CA ASN A 389 -17.46 2.26 20.34
C ASN A 389 -18.29 0.96 20.38
N LEU A 390 -19.60 1.12 20.54
CA LEU A 390 -20.58 0.04 20.69
C LEU A 390 -20.69 -0.88 19.45
N SER A 391 -20.20 -0.44 18.29
CA SER A 391 -20.17 -1.24 17.06
C SER A 391 -19.10 -2.33 17.11
N LYS A 392 -19.32 -3.43 16.39
CA LYS A 392 -18.25 -4.42 16.10
C LYS A 392 -17.58 -4.08 14.78
N PRO A 393 -16.27 -4.37 14.60
CA PRO A 393 -15.63 -4.22 13.29
C PRO A 393 -16.37 -5.06 12.24
N ALA A 394 -16.69 -4.46 11.10
CA ALA A 394 -17.30 -5.18 9.99
C ALA A 394 -16.42 -6.38 9.58
N PRO A 395 -17.00 -7.51 9.13
CA PRO A 395 -16.23 -8.68 8.73
C PRO A 395 -15.23 -8.39 7.60
N PRO A 396 -14.07 -9.08 7.55
CA PRO A 396 -13.01 -8.75 6.60
C PRO A 396 -13.36 -9.08 5.15
N GLN A 397 -14.21 -10.08 4.90
CA GLN A 397 -14.53 -10.55 3.54
C GLN A 397 -15.32 -9.52 2.69
N GLY A 398 -15.90 -8.50 3.32
CA GLY A 398 -16.52 -7.40 2.57
C GLY A 398 -15.51 -6.35 2.10
N LEU A 399 -14.30 -6.31 2.68
CA LEU A 399 -13.31 -5.27 2.44
C LEU A 399 -12.32 -5.66 1.34
N THR A 400 -12.11 -4.76 0.38
CA THR A 400 -11.10 -4.88 -0.67
C THR A 400 -10.25 -3.61 -0.75
N LEU A 401 -8.92 -3.75 -0.79
CA LEU A 401 -8.05 -2.68 -1.28
C LEU A 401 -8.12 -2.65 -2.81
N GLU A 402 -8.82 -1.68 -3.36
CA GLU A 402 -9.05 -1.55 -4.80
C GLU A 402 -7.78 -1.07 -5.50
N GLN A 403 -7.17 0.00 -4.98
CA GLN A 403 -6.03 0.62 -5.62
C GLN A 403 -5.16 1.47 -4.67
N VAL A 404 -3.86 1.57 -5.01
CA VAL A 404 -2.89 2.48 -4.40
C VAL A 404 -2.44 3.49 -5.44
N TYR A 405 -2.38 4.76 -5.05
CA TYR A 405 -1.98 5.89 -5.89
C TYR A 405 -0.64 6.46 -5.43
N PHE A 406 0.15 6.98 -6.39
CA PHE A 406 1.46 7.57 -6.19
C PHE A 406 1.56 8.89 -6.97
N GLU A 407 2.33 9.84 -6.45
CA GLU A 407 2.75 11.04 -7.21
C GLU A 407 4.04 10.75 -7.98
N ILE A 408 4.08 11.06 -9.28
CA ILE A 408 5.31 11.06 -10.09
C ILE A 408 5.36 12.33 -10.96
N GLY A 409 6.25 13.27 -10.65
CA GLY A 409 6.51 14.46 -11.48
C GLY A 409 5.39 15.52 -11.47
N GLU A 410 5.44 16.47 -12.41
CA GLU A 410 4.43 17.53 -12.62
C GLU A 410 3.13 17.01 -13.28
N GLU A 411 3.15 15.81 -13.87
CA GLU A 411 1.96 15.17 -14.43
C GLU A 411 1.45 14.06 -13.50
N LYS A 412 0.30 14.31 -12.85
CA LYS A 412 -0.42 13.36 -11.99
C LYS A 412 -0.99 12.17 -12.79
N HIS A 413 -0.18 11.25 -13.27
CA HIS A 413 -0.70 10.06 -13.96
C HIS A 413 0.10 8.80 -13.64
N TRP A 414 -0.36 7.99 -12.67
CA TRP A 414 -0.64 6.57 -12.93
C TRP A 414 -1.20 5.87 -11.68
N ALA A 415 -2.40 5.32 -11.86
CA ALA A 415 -2.76 4.03 -11.30
C ALA A 415 -1.79 2.97 -11.85
N LEU A 416 -1.58 1.85 -11.16
CA LEU A 416 -1.01 0.64 -11.75
C LEU A 416 -1.96 0.01 -12.80
N VAL A 417 -2.43 0.80 -13.77
CA VAL A 417 -3.34 0.46 -14.85
C VAL A 417 -3.04 1.36 -16.07
N GLU A 418 -2.66 0.76 -17.20
CA GLU A 418 -3.01 1.33 -18.50
C GLU A 418 -4.50 1.03 -18.72
N THR A 419 -5.40 1.96 -18.44
CA THR A 419 -6.80 1.81 -18.86
C THR A 419 -7.17 2.93 -19.80
N LYS A 420 -6.94 2.68 -21.08
CA LYS A 420 -8.00 2.90 -22.06
C LYS A 420 -9.07 1.83 -21.87
N THR A 421 -9.90 1.95 -20.83
CA THR A 421 -11.21 1.29 -20.81
C THR A 421 -12.25 2.38 -20.74
N VAL A 422 -12.89 2.60 -21.89
CA VAL A 422 -14.10 3.41 -22.04
C VAL A 422 -15.13 2.87 -21.05
N GLY A 423 -15.49 3.68 -20.03
CA GLY A 423 -16.63 3.39 -19.15
C GLY A 423 -16.41 3.44 -17.64
N ASP A 424 -15.26 3.86 -17.12
CA ASP A 424 -15.07 4.04 -15.65
C ASP A 424 -15.34 5.52 -15.25
N PRO A 425 -16.45 5.84 -14.57
CA PRO A 425 -16.81 7.23 -14.22
C PRO A 425 -15.91 7.86 -13.14
N VAL A 426 -14.88 7.14 -12.66
CA VAL A 426 -13.91 7.64 -11.68
C VAL A 426 -12.80 8.47 -12.34
N ALA A 427 -12.60 8.37 -13.66
CA ALA A 427 -11.63 9.24 -14.34
C ALA A 427 -12.13 10.70 -14.46
N SER A 428 -13.43 10.93 -14.64
CA SER A 428 -13.95 12.27 -14.95
C SER A 428 -14.26 13.15 -13.74
N THR A 429 -14.18 12.63 -12.51
CA THR A 429 -14.48 13.43 -11.29
C THR A 429 -13.23 13.82 -10.49
N VAL A 430 -12.05 13.36 -10.90
CA VAL A 430 -10.78 13.80 -10.31
C VAL A 430 -10.15 14.94 -11.14
N ASP A 431 -10.64 15.17 -12.37
CA ASP A 431 -10.12 16.17 -13.31
C ASP A 431 -10.70 17.60 -13.11
N SER A 432 -11.40 17.88 -12.00
CA SER A 432 -11.88 19.23 -11.68
C SER A 432 -11.41 19.78 -10.34
N PHE A 433 -10.27 19.32 -9.79
CA PHE A 433 -9.65 19.90 -8.60
C PHE A 433 -8.11 19.88 -8.61
#